data_AF-A0A8J4W3J1-F1
#
_entry.id   AF-A0A8J4W3J1-F1
#
_cell.length_a   1.000
_cell.length_b   1.000
_cell.length_c   1.000
_cell.angle_alpha   90.00
_cell.angle_beta   90.00
_cell.angle_gamma   90.00
#
_symmetry.space_group_name_H-M   'P 1'
#
loop_
_entity.id
_entity.type
_entity.pdbx_description
1 polymer ?
#
loop_
_entity_poly.entity_id
_entity_poly.type
_entity_poly.pdbx_seq_one_letter_code
_entity_poly.pdbx_strand_id
1 'polypeptide(L)'
;MSLIDGDGASKSEEDRFALAEKVILRWDLSSEGSRRSLNWGDSGDESGEYFSAIDETLNLMDELSVRSDSEIVDRAYSAIQHAMSRLEDEFRQVLIGNTVPLDTERLYGSIRRCSLSFPVNGA
;
A
#
# COMPACT_ATOMS: atom_id res chain seq x y z
N MET A 1 -9.88 44.38 17.82
CA MET A 1 -8.95 43.70 18.75
C MET A 1 -9.48 42.29 18.99
N SER A 2 -9.00 41.31 18.23
CA SER A 2 -8.87 39.91 18.67
C SER A 2 -8.02 39.20 17.60
N LEU A 3 -6.75 39.02 17.90
CA LEU A 3 -5.79 38.24 17.12
C LEU A 3 -5.28 37.16 18.07
N ILE A 4 -6.09 36.12 18.26
CA ILE A 4 -5.73 34.96 19.07
C ILE A 4 -6.47 33.77 18.46
N ASP A 5 -5.76 32.96 17.66
CA ASP A 5 -5.91 31.49 17.61
C ASP A 5 -4.90 30.78 16.66
N GLY A 6 -3.69 31.31 16.49
CA GLY A 6 -2.69 30.69 15.60
C GLY A 6 -1.86 29.55 16.22
N ASP A 7 -1.76 29.52 17.55
CA ASP A 7 -0.81 28.65 18.28
C ASP A 7 -1.44 27.33 18.78
N GLY A 8 -2.77 27.30 18.97
CA GLY A 8 -3.48 26.09 19.38
C GLY A 8 -3.73 25.10 18.24
N ALA A 9 -3.98 25.63 17.02
CA ALA A 9 -4.26 24.82 15.84
C ALA A 9 -3.02 24.04 15.37
N SER A 10 -1.85 24.67 15.36
CA SER A 10 -0.58 24.05 14.96
C SER A 10 -0.21 22.86 15.83
N LYS A 11 -0.38 22.99 17.16
CA LYS A 11 -0.10 21.92 18.10
C LYS A 11 -1.04 20.72 17.94
N SER A 12 -2.32 20.99 17.67
CA SER A 12 -3.29 19.94 17.41
C SER A 12 -3.01 19.20 16.09
N GLU A 13 -2.54 19.89 15.05
CA GLU A 13 -2.15 19.29 13.78
C GLU A 13 -0.89 18.43 13.92
N GLU A 14 0.11 18.91 14.66
CA GLU A 14 1.33 18.16 14.93
C GLU A 14 1.05 16.90 15.75
N ASP A 15 0.17 16.98 16.76
CA ASP A 15 -0.27 15.81 17.54
C ASP A 15 -1.02 14.79 16.66
N ARG A 16 -1.90 15.26 15.76
CA ARG A 16 -2.60 14.41 14.77
C ARG A 16 -1.61 13.75 13.82
N PHE A 17 -0.64 14.51 13.31
CA PHE A 17 0.41 14.00 12.44
C PHE A 17 1.25 12.93 13.15
N ALA A 18 1.68 13.19 14.38
CA ALA A 18 2.49 12.25 15.16
C ALA A 18 1.74 10.93 15.41
N LEU A 19 0.42 10.98 15.62
CA LEU A 19 -0.41 9.78 15.73
C LEU A 19 -0.48 9.01 14.41
N ALA A 20 -0.75 9.69 13.30
CA ALA A 20 -0.83 9.09 11.97
C ALA A 20 0.52 8.47 11.54
N GLU A 21 1.61 9.22 11.71
CA GLU A 21 2.97 8.78 11.40
C GLU A 21 3.36 7.55 12.24
N LYS A 22 3.02 7.54 13.53
CA LYS A 22 3.24 6.37 14.39
C LYS A 22 2.48 5.16 13.89
N VAL A 23 1.23 5.31 13.45
CA VAL A 23 0.46 4.20 12.87
C VAL A 23 1.15 3.69 11.61
N ILE A 24 1.61 4.58 10.72
CA ILE A 24 2.31 4.19 9.48
C ILE A 24 3.61 3.43 9.78
N LEU A 25 4.47 3.98 10.65
CA LEU A 25 5.81 3.44 10.94
C LEU A 25 5.81 2.22 11.85
N ARG A 26 4.79 2.05 12.70
CA ARG A 26 4.61 0.86 13.56
C ARG A 26 4.74 -0.44 12.77
N TRP A 27 4.35 -0.41 11.50
CA TRP A 27 4.33 -1.59 10.66
C TRP A 27 5.66 -1.91 9.98
N ASP A 28 6.56 -0.94 9.80
CA ASP A 28 7.92 -1.19 9.31
C ASP A 28 8.79 -1.84 10.40
N LEU A 29 8.56 -1.49 11.66
CA LEU A 29 9.35 -1.97 12.81
C LEU A 29 9.03 -3.41 13.22
N SER A 30 7.93 -4.00 12.71
CA SER A 30 7.55 -5.38 13.06
C SER A 30 8.33 -6.46 12.27
N SER A 31 9.39 -6.06 11.56
CA SER A 31 10.08 -6.81 10.51
C SER A 31 11.26 -7.71 10.95
N GLU A 32 11.13 -8.46 12.04
CA GLU A 32 12.07 -9.59 12.30
C GLU A 32 11.35 -10.94 12.40
N GLY A 33 10.07 -10.98 12.79
CA GLY A 33 9.31 -12.24 12.94
C GLY A 33 8.02 -12.33 12.12
N SER A 34 7.50 -11.22 11.62
CA SER A 34 6.19 -11.14 10.98
C SER A 34 6.26 -10.54 9.58
N ARG A 35 7.00 -11.20 8.68
CA ARG A 35 6.79 -11.06 7.22
C ARG A 35 5.46 -11.67 6.74
N ARG A 36 4.61 -12.09 7.68
CA ARG A 36 3.16 -12.21 7.45
C ARG A 36 2.69 -10.76 7.41
N SER A 37 2.67 -10.16 6.21
CA SER A 37 1.41 -9.96 5.49
C SER A 37 0.40 -9.45 6.51
N LEU A 38 0.12 -8.15 6.48
CA LEU A 38 -1.08 -7.65 7.12
C LEU A 38 -2.15 -8.66 6.67
N ASN A 39 -2.79 -9.39 7.59
CA ASN A 39 -3.82 -10.29 7.13
C ASN A 39 -5.00 -9.36 6.80
N TRP A 40 -4.91 -8.66 5.66
CA TRP A 40 -5.93 -7.78 5.10
C TRP A 40 -7.29 -8.51 5.05
N GLY A 41 -7.28 -9.84 5.15
CA GLY A 41 -8.45 -10.72 5.29
C GLY A 41 -8.88 -11.16 6.71
N ASP A 42 -8.06 -11.12 7.78
CA ASP A 42 -8.53 -11.51 9.15
C ASP A 42 -9.11 -10.34 9.94
N SER A 43 -8.49 -9.17 9.84
CA SER A 43 -8.76 -8.01 10.71
C SER A 43 -8.98 -6.77 9.86
N GLY A 44 -10.17 -6.67 9.25
CA GLY A 44 -10.56 -5.49 8.45
C GLY A 44 -10.36 -4.15 9.17
N ASP A 45 -10.41 -4.16 10.50
CA ASP A 45 -10.19 -3.00 11.38
C ASP A 45 -8.75 -2.45 11.29
N GLU A 46 -7.73 -3.30 11.19
CA GLU A 46 -6.32 -2.88 11.19
C GLU A 46 -5.90 -2.26 9.86
N SER A 47 -6.43 -2.79 8.74
CA SER A 47 -6.23 -2.19 7.41
C SER A 47 -6.93 -0.83 7.28
N GLY A 48 -8.14 -0.71 7.86
CA GLY A 48 -8.88 0.54 7.91
C GLY A 48 -8.14 1.63 8.70
N GLU A 49 -7.62 1.29 9.89
CA GLU A 49 -6.80 2.22 10.69
C GLU A 49 -5.56 2.70 9.91
N TYR A 50 -4.90 1.78 9.19
CA TYR A 50 -3.73 2.11 8.39
C TYR A 50 -4.03 3.08 7.25
N PHE A 51 -5.09 2.82 6.47
CA PHE A 51 -5.50 3.75 5.41
C PHE A 51 -5.97 5.09 5.95
N SER A 52 -6.71 5.09 7.07
CA SER A 52 -7.13 6.33 7.71
C SER A 52 -5.92 7.18 8.13
N ALA A 53 -4.82 6.56 8.57
CA ALA A 53 -3.59 7.28 8.91
C ALA A 53 -2.88 7.85 7.66
N ILE A 54 -2.93 7.15 6.52
CA ILE A 54 -2.41 7.66 5.24
C ILE A 54 -3.22 8.87 4.79
N ASP A 55 -4.56 8.75 4.77
CA ASP A 55 -5.47 9.83 4.37
C ASP A 55 -5.28 11.06 5.26
N GLU A 56 -5.15 10.86 6.56
CA GLU A 56 -4.88 11.93 7.52
C GLU A 56 -3.53 12.60 7.25
N THR A 57 -2.48 11.82 6.94
CA THR A 57 -1.16 12.35 6.60
C THR A 57 -1.19 13.18 5.31
N LEU A 58 -1.94 12.74 4.29
CA LEU A 58 -2.11 13.48 3.04
C LEU A 58 -2.87 14.80 3.25
N ASN A 59 -3.96 14.77 4.02
CA ASN A 59 -4.73 15.97 4.35
C ASN A 59 -3.87 17.00 5.10
N LEU A 60 -3.12 16.55 6.11
CA LEU A 60 -2.22 17.43 6.86
C LEU A 60 -1.08 17.98 5.99
N MET A 61 -0.58 17.21 5.02
CA MET A 61 0.43 17.68 4.08
C MET A 61 -0.09 18.84 3.23
N ASP A 62 -1.33 18.77 2.74
CA ASP A 62 -1.97 19.87 1.99
C ASP A 62 -2.15 21.12 2.87
N GLU A 63 -2.55 20.95 4.13
CA GLU A 63 -2.72 22.05 5.09
C GLU A 63 -1.39 22.70 5.50
N LEU A 64 -0.35 21.90 5.75
CA LEU A 64 0.97 22.36 6.19
C LEU A 64 1.82 22.94 5.05
N SER A 65 1.64 22.45 3.82
CA SER A 65 2.30 23.02 2.63
C SER A 65 1.96 24.49 2.44
N VAL A 66 0.71 24.89 2.75
CA VAL A 66 0.27 26.29 2.72
C VAL A 66 0.99 27.15 3.77
N ARG A 67 1.42 26.55 4.89
CA ARG A 67 2.05 27.24 6.03
C ARG A 67 3.58 27.22 6.02
N SER A 68 4.20 26.56 5.04
CA SER A 68 5.66 26.48 4.86
C SER A 68 6.41 25.81 6.03
N ASP A 69 5.78 24.87 6.73
CA ASP A 69 6.43 24.12 7.81
C ASP A 69 7.27 22.96 7.26
N SER A 70 8.51 23.28 6.87
CA SER A 70 9.36 22.39 6.07
C SER A 70 9.67 21.04 6.75
N GLU A 71 9.85 21.02 8.06
CA GLU A 71 10.26 19.79 8.77
C GLU A 71 9.11 18.78 8.85
N ILE A 72 7.90 19.24 9.16
CA ILE A 72 6.72 18.37 9.22
C ILE A 72 6.36 17.87 7.81
N VAL A 73 6.49 18.72 6.79
CA VAL A 73 6.27 18.32 5.39
C VAL A 73 7.28 17.25 4.95
N ASP A 74 8.56 17.38 5.28
CA ASP A 74 9.58 16.38 4.93
C ASP A 74 9.32 15.03 5.61
N ARG A 75 8.88 15.05 6.88
CA ARG A 75 8.47 13.85 7.62
C ARG A 75 7.22 13.21 7.02
N ALA A 76 6.21 14.02 6.69
CA ALA A 76 5.00 13.54 6.04
C ALA A 76 5.32 12.89 4.69
N TYR A 77 6.19 13.50 3.88
CA TYR A 77 6.62 12.91 2.62
C TYR A 77 7.31 11.57 2.84
N SER A 78 8.20 11.49 3.83
CA SER A 78 8.87 10.24 4.20
C SER A 78 7.87 9.16 4.61
N ALA A 79 6.91 9.48 5.49
CA ALA A 79 5.87 8.56 5.93
C ALA A 79 5.02 8.04 4.75
N ILE A 80 4.68 8.89 3.78
CA ILE A 80 3.97 8.48 2.56
C ILE A 80 4.81 7.56 1.70
N GLN A 81 6.12 7.81 1.54
CA GLN A 81 7.00 6.90 0.78
C GLN A 81 7.09 5.51 1.42
N HIS A 82 7.16 5.45 2.75
CA HIS A 82 7.08 4.19 3.50
C HIS A 82 5.74 3.47 3.24
N ALA A 83 4.63 4.22 3.32
CA ALA A 83 3.30 3.66 3.06
C ALA A 83 3.16 3.12 1.63
N MET A 84 3.61 3.87 0.62
CA MET A 84 3.58 3.44 -0.78
C MET A 84 4.39 2.18 -1.02
N SER A 85 5.62 2.12 -0.49
CA SER A 85 6.50 0.96 -0.64
C SER A 85 5.84 -0.31 -0.09
N ARG A 86 5.18 -0.17 1.07
CA ARG A 86 4.42 -1.27 1.67
C ARG A 86 3.21 -1.68 0.85
N LEU A 87 2.41 -0.72 0.37
CA LEU A 87 1.25 -1.02 -0.47
C LEU A 87 1.63 -1.79 -1.74
N GLU A 88 2.80 -1.48 -2.32
CA GLU A 88 3.33 -2.24 -3.45
C GLU A 88 3.65 -3.68 -3.08
N ASP A 89 4.32 -3.89 -1.93
CA ASP A 89 4.65 -5.24 -1.45
C ASP A 89 3.39 -6.07 -1.17
N GLU A 90 2.36 -5.48 -0.57
CA GLU A 90 1.08 -6.14 -0.33
C GLU A 90 0.32 -6.43 -1.63
N PHE A 91 0.31 -5.49 -2.58
CA PHE A 91 -0.27 -5.74 -3.90
C PHE A 91 0.44 -6.89 -4.63
N ARG A 92 1.77 -6.97 -4.53
CA ARG A 92 2.55 -8.08 -5.08
C ARG A 92 2.18 -9.41 -4.44
N GLN A 93 1.97 -9.45 -3.12
CA GLN A 93 1.51 -10.65 -2.41
C GLN A 93 0.12 -11.09 -2.88
N VAL A 94 -0.82 -10.14 -3.01
CA VAL A 94 -2.16 -10.43 -3.54
C VAL A 94 -2.08 -11.00 -4.96
N LEU A 95 -1.26 -10.42 -5.83
CA LEU A 95 -1.05 -10.91 -7.18
C LEU A 95 -0.49 -12.34 -7.19
N ILE A 96 0.56 -12.61 -6.40
CA ILE A 96 1.14 -13.95 -6.29
C ILE A 96 0.08 -14.95 -5.83
N GLY A 97 -0.70 -14.62 -4.79
CA GLY A 97 -1.73 -15.51 -4.24
C GLY A 97 -2.90 -15.78 -5.19
N ASN A 98 -3.22 -14.84 -6.08
CA ASN A 98 -4.29 -14.99 -7.07
C ASN A 98 -3.81 -15.53 -8.42
N THR A 99 -2.50 -15.69 -8.63
CA THR A 99 -2.01 -16.33 -9.85
C THR A 99 -2.38 -17.80 -9.86
N VAL A 100 -3.19 -18.20 -10.86
CA VAL A 100 -3.41 -19.62 -11.15
C VAL A 100 -2.14 -20.16 -11.80
N PRO A 101 -1.49 -21.19 -11.23
CA PRO A 101 -0.33 -21.80 -11.87
C PRO A 101 -0.72 -22.31 -13.26
N LEU A 102 0.08 -21.98 -14.27
CA LEU A 102 -0.13 -22.48 -15.62
C LEU A 102 0.01 -24.02 -15.60
N ASP A 103 -1.09 -24.71 -15.91
CA ASP A 103 -1.08 -26.16 -16.12
C ASP A 103 -0.40 -26.47 -17.47
N THR A 104 0.91 -26.72 -17.40
CA THR A 104 1.75 -26.96 -18.57
C THR A 104 1.34 -28.25 -19.30
N GLU A 105 0.86 -29.28 -18.58
CA GLU A 105 0.43 -30.54 -19.19
C GLU A 105 -0.81 -30.33 -20.07
N ARG A 106 -1.81 -29.57 -19.58
CA ARG A 106 -2.96 -29.17 -20.39
C ARG A 106 -2.58 -28.32 -21.60
N LEU A 107 -1.64 -27.38 -21.42
CA LEU A 107 -1.18 -26.50 -22.49
C LEU A 107 -0.47 -27.29 -23.61
N TYR A 108 0.47 -28.17 -23.26
CA TYR A 108 1.19 -29.02 -24.22
C TYR A 108 0.24 -29.97 -24.97
N GLY A 109 -0.75 -30.53 -24.28
CA GLY A 109 -1.78 -31.39 -24.90
C GLY A 109 -2.64 -30.64 -25.94
N SER A 110 -2.97 -29.37 -25.66
CA SER A 110 -3.78 -28.53 -26.57
C SER A 110 -3.00 -28.13 -27.83
N ILE A 111 -1.73 -27.71 -27.69
CA ILE A 111 -0.88 -27.32 -28.83
C ILE A 111 -0.66 -28.49 -29.79
N ARG A 112 -0.34 -29.68 -29.26
CA ARG A 112 -0.12 -30.88 -30.10
C ARG A 112 -1.38 -31.31 -30.86
N ARG A 113 -2.57 -31.03 -30.32
CA ARG A 113 -3.84 -31.40 -30.96
C ARG A 113 -4.18 -30.49 -32.15
N CYS A 114 -3.69 -29.24 -32.16
CA CYS A 114 -3.83 -28.34 -33.32
C CYS A 114 -2.83 -28.64 -34.45
N SER A 115 -1.76 -29.40 -34.20
CA SER A 115 -0.70 -29.67 -35.20
C SER A 115 -0.96 -30.88 -36.10
N LEU A 116 -2.13 -31.51 -36.04
CA LEU A 116 -2.41 -32.74 -36.79
C LEU A 116 -3.65 -32.61 -37.69
N SER A 117 -3.49 -31.94 -38.83
CA SER A 117 -4.33 -32.21 -40.00
C SER A 117 -3.64 -31.84 -41.31
N PHE A 118 -3.08 -32.84 -41.99
CA PHE A 118 -3.13 -32.93 -43.44
C PHE A 118 -3.32 -34.41 -43.80
N PRO A 119 -4.50 -34.85 -44.26
CA PRO A 119 -4.60 -36.13 -44.92
C PRO A 119 -3.85 -36.02 -46.25
N VAL A 120 -2.66 -36.63 -46.32
CA VAL A 120 -2.03 -36.90 -47.63
C VAL A 120 -2.83 -38.06 -48.24
N ASN A 121 -3.83 -37.72 -49.05
CA ASN A 121 -4.58 -38.71 -49.80
C ASN A 121 -3.65 -39.23 -50.91
N GLY A 122 -3.26 -40.49 -50.82
CA GLY A 122 -2.42 -41.15 -51.82
C GLY A 122 -3.15 -41.28 -53.16
N ALA A 123 -2.43 -40.96 -54.23
CA ALA A 123 -2.75 -41.33 -55.61
C ALA A 123 -1.45 -41.77 -56.29
#